data_AF-A0A3L7JGA1-F1
#
_entry.id   AF-A0A3L7JGA1-F1
#
_cell.length_a   1.000
_cell.length_b   1.000
_cell.length_c   1.000
_cell.angle_alpha   90.00
_cell.angle_beta   90.00
_cell.angle_gamma   90.00
#
_symmetry.space_group_name_H-M   'P 1'
#
loop_
_entity.id
_entity.type
_entity.pdbx_description
1 polymer ?
#
loop_
_entity_poly.entity_id
_entity_poly.type
_entity_poly.pdbx_seq_one_letter_code
_entity_poly.pdbx_strand_id
1 'polypeptide(L)'
;MANNFRPEAMSEQFRSFTEKGIAQSQEAYAQFKSQAEENQKALEESVETVRSAVQTVSRKSIENARKQSEAAFDHVERLMGVNSISELMEVQTSFFRQQAEMNIAQAKEMQNVTSSAVEEVSKPAREAFTKAVDKTTR
;
A
#
# COMPACT_ATOMS: atom_id res chain seq x y z
N MET A 1 26.96 -59.79 39.60
CA MET A 1 26.89 -59.15 38.27
C MET A 1 27.14 -57.67 38.48
N ALA A 2 28.19 -57.14 37.87
CA ALA A 2 28.74 -55.82 38.14
C ALA A 2 27.79 -54.70 37.67
N ASN A 3 27.87 -53.59 38.40
CA ASN A 3 27.08 -52.38 38.27
C ASN A 3 27.27 -51.73 36.88
N ASN A 4 26.21 -51.70 36.05
CA ASN A 4 26.21 -51.08 34.72
C ASN A 4 25.85 -49.59 34.75
N PHE A 5 25.92 -48.91 35.90
CA PHE A 5 25.90 -47.45 35.94
C PHE A 5 27.27 -46.95 35.47
N ARG A 6 27.41 -46.65 34.18
CA ARG A 6 28.60 -45.97 33.63
C ARG A 6 28.38 -44.46 33.73
N PRO A 7 29.05 -43.75 34.66
CA PRO A 7 28.92 -42.30 34.80
C PRO A 7 29.31 -41.56 33.52
N GLU A 8 30.23 -42.13 32.73
CA GLU A 8 30.68 -41.56 31.47
C GLU A 8 29.54 -41.50 30.44
N ALA A 9 28.74 -42.56 30.31
CA ALA A 9 27.61 -42.62 29.36
C ALA A 9 26.49 -41.64 29.74
N MET A 10 26.23 -41.46 31.05
CA MET A 10 25.30 -40.42 31.54
C MET A 10 25.84 -39.01 31.28
N SER A 11 27.13 -38.78 31.52
CA SER A 11 27.77 -37.48 31.28
C SER A 11 27.74 -37.10 29.80
N GLU A 12 27.93 -38.06 28.91
CA GLU A 12 27.91 -37.85 27.46
C GLU A 12 26.49 -37.58 26.94
N GLN A 13 25.48 -38.29 27.46
CA GLN A 13 24.06 -38.01 27.17
C GLN A 13 23.63 -36.63 27.68
N PHE A 14 24.03 -36.26 28.90
CA PHE A 14 23.73 -34.96 29.48
C PHE A 14 24.38 -33.82 28.67
N ARG A 15 25.64 -34.02 28.26
CA ARG A 15 26.36 -33.08 27.40
C ARG A 15 25.70 -32.94 26.03
N SER A 16 25.37 -34.05 25.37
CA SER A 16 24.67 -34.04 24.07
C SER A 16 23.30 -33.36 24.15
N PHE A 17 22.55 -33.61 25.22
CA PHE A 17 21.26 -32.97 25.47
C PHE A 17 21.40 -31.45 25.68
N THR A 18 22.43 -31.02 26.41
CA THR A 18 22.74 -29.60 26.62
C THR A 18 23.15 -28.92 25.32
N GLU A 19 24.05 -29.54 24.55
CA GLU A 19 24.49 -29.02 23.24
C GLU A 19 23.31 -28.90 22.27
N LYS A 20 22.42 -29.89 22.21
CA LYS A 20 21.18 -29.84 21.41
C LYS A 20 20.20 -28.80 21.90
N GLY A 21 19.99 -28.68 23.22
CA GLY A 21 19.07 -27.70 23.80
C GLY A 21 19.51 -26.26 23.53
N ILE A 22 20.82 -25.99 23.62
CA ILE A 22 21.39 -24.69 23.27
C ILE A 22 21.23 -24.42 21.77
N ALA A 23 21.56 -25.38 20.91
CA ALA A 23 21.42 -25.22 19.46
C ALA A 23 19.95 -24.95 19.05
N GLN A 24 19.00 -25.71 19.61
CA GLN A 24 17.57 -25.51 19.37
C GLN A 24 17.08 -24.17 19.89
N SER A 25 17.56 -23.72 21.05
CA SER A 25 17.21 -22.41 21.59
C SER A 25 17.76 -21.27 20.73
N GLN A 26 18.97 -21.41 20.19
CA GLN A 26 19.56 -20.42 19.28
C GLN A 26 18.80 -20.37 17.95
N GLU A 27 18.41 -21.52 17.41
CA GLU A 27 17.59 -21.61 16.20
C GLU A 27 16.20 -20.98 16.42
N ALA A 28 15.54 -21.32 17.52
CA ALA A 28 14.24 -20.76 17.88
C ALA A 28 14.32 -19.23 18.08
N TYR A 29 15.37 -18.74 18.73
CA TYR A 29 15.62 -17.31 18.89
C TYR A 29 15.86 -16.61 17.54
N ALA A 30 16.67 -17.22 16.66
CA ALA A 30 16.94 -16.68 15.33
C ALA A 30 15.66 -16.63 14.47
N GLN A 31 14.83 -17.68 14.50
CA GLN A 31 13.54 -17.69 13.83
C GLN A 31 12.58 -16.64 14.40
N PHE A 32 12.49 -16.52 15.73
CA PHE A 32 11.64 -15.51 16.37
C PHE A 32 12.07 -14.10 15.99
N LYS A 33 13.38 -13.81 16.05
CA LYS A 33 13.93 -12.50 15.66
C LYS A 33 13.61 -12.19 14.19
N SER A 34 13.84 -13.15 13.30
CA SER A 34 13.54 -12.99 11.87
C SER A 34 12.06 -12.69 11.63
N GLN A 35 11.16 -13.45 12.26
CA GLN A 35 9.71 -13.21 12.17
C GLN A 35 9.29 -11.86 12.75
N ALA A 36 9.91 -11.43 13.86
CA ALA A 36 9.65 -10.13 14.45
C ALA A 36 10.10 -8.98 13.53
N GLU A 37 11.27 -9.10 12.91
CA GLU A 37 11.79 -8.13 11.93
C GLU A 37 10.92 -8.07 10.66
N GLU A 38 10.47 -9.23 10.14
CA GLU A 38 9.59 -9.30 8.97
C GLU A 38 8.21 -8.68 9.27
N ASN A 39 7.64 -8.94 10.46
CA ASN A 39 6.38 -8.35 10.90
C ASN A 39 6.49 -6.84 11.14
N GLN A 40 7.59 -6.36 11.74
CA GLN A 40 7.82 -4.94 11.93
C GLN A 40 7.91 -4.21 10.59
N LYS A 41 8.68 -4.77 9.65
CA LYS A 41 8.82 -4.21 8.31
C LYS A 41 7.49 -4.13 7.58
N ALA A 42 6.67 -5.19 7.65
CA ALA A 42 5.34 -5.21 7.05
C ALA A 42 4.41 -4.13 7.63
N LEU A 43 4.52 -3.84 8.93
CA LEU A 43 3.77 -2.75 9.57
C LEU A 43 4.25 -1.37 9.10
N GLU A 44 5.56 -1.15 9.06
CA GLU A 44 6.15 0.10 8.56
C GLU A 44 5.75 0.37 7.10
N GLU A 45 5.84 -0.64 6.23
CA GLU A 45 5.39 -0.57 4.84
C GLU A 45 3.89 -0.27 4.73
N SER A 46 3.05 -0.92 5.55
CA SER A 46 1.60 -0.69 5.57
C SER A 46 1.25 0.75 5.96
N VAL A 47 1.91 1.31 6.97
CA VAL A 47 1.71 2.70 7.42
C VAL A 47 2.12 3.68 6.32
N GLU A 48 3.26 3.45 5.67
CA GLU A 48 3.73 4.32 4.59
C GLU A 48 2.82 4.24 3.36
N THR A 49 2.35 3.06 2.97
CA THR A 49 1.38 2.90 1.88
C THR A 49 0.09 3.67 2.15
N VAL A 50 -0.49 3.54 3.36
CA VAL A 50 -1.70 4.29 3.73
C VAL A 50 -1.44 5.79 3.70
N ARG A 51 -0.30 6.24 4.23
CA ARG A 51 0.08 7.65 4.23
C ARG A 51 0.20 8.21 2.82
N SER A 52 0.89 7.50 1.92
CA SER A 52 1.04 7.86 0.51
C SER A 52 -0.30 7.94 -0.21
N ALA A 53 -1.19 6.96 0.01
CA ALA A 53 -2.53 6.96 -0.57
C ALA A 53 -3.34 8.20 -0.12
N VAL A 54 -3.33 8.52 1.18
CA VAL A 54 -4.01 9.70 1.72
C VAL A 54 -3.44 11.00 1.14
N GLN A 55 -2.11 11.11 1.03
CA GLN A 55 -1.47 12.29 0.43
C GLN A 55 -1.84 12.45 -1.04
N THR A 56 -1.88 11.35 -1.80
CA THR A 56 -2.27 11.34 -3.21
C THR A 56 -3.71 11.81 -3.40
N VAL A 57 -4.65 11.26 -2.62
CA VAL A 57 -6.05 11.68 -2.64
C VAL A 57 -6.19 13.16 -2.27
N SER A 58 -5.54 13.59 -1.18
CA SER A 58 -5.61 14.99 -0.70
C SER A 58 -5.08 15.99 -1.73
N ARG A 59 -3.91 15.71 -2.31
CA ARG A 59 -3.32 16.52 -3.39
C ARG A 59 -4.27 16.62 -4.57
N LYS A 60 -4.95 15.52 -4.90
CA LYS A 60 -5.86 15.47 -6.04
C LYS A 60 -7.13 16.26 -5.83
N SER A 61 -7.70 16.19 -4.63
CA SER A 61 -8.83 17.05 -4.25
C SER A 61 -8.48 18.54 -4.37
N ILE A 62 -7.29 18.94 -3.91
CA ILE A 62 -6.83 20.33 -4.02
C ILE A 62 -6.67 20.74 -5.49
N GLU A 63 -6.07 19.90 -6.32
CA GLU A 63 -5.91 20.16 -7.77
C GLU A 63 -7.28 20.33 -8.46
N ASN A 64 -8.26 19.48 -8.14
CA ASN A 64 -9.61 19.57 -8.69
C ASN A 64 -10.33 20.84 -8.23
N ALA A 65 -10.17 21.26 -6.97
CA ALA A 65 -10.73 22.51 -6.46
C ALA A 65 -10.15 23.72 -7.19
N ARG A 66 -8.84 23.71 -7.46
CA ARG A 66 -8.17 24.75 -8.24
C ARG A 66 -8.70 24.81 -9.68
N LYS A 67 -8.77 23.69 -10.39
CA LYS A 67 -9.31 23.62 -11.76
C LYS A 67 -10.75 24.10 -11.85
N GLN A 68 -11.60 23.74 -10.88
CA GLN A 68 -12.98 24.23 -10.82
C GLN A 68 -13.07 25.74 -10.60
N SER A 69 -12.20 26.29 -9.74
CA SER A 69 -12.13 27.73 -9.50
C SER A 69 -11.68 28.47 -10.76
N GLU A 70 -10.63 27.98 -11.43
CA GLU A 70 -10.13 28.54 -12.69
C GLU A 70 -11.21 28.52 -13.79
N ALA A 71 -11.93 27.40 -13.96
CA ALA A 71 -13.02 27.30 -14.93
C ALA A 71 -14.19 28.25 -14.60
N ALA A 72 -14.52 28.42 -13.32
CA ALA A 72 -15.56 29.35 -12.90
C ALA A 72 -15.16 30.82 -13.15
N PHE A 73 -13.91 31.19 -12.85
CA PHE A 73 -13.42 32.55 -13.11
C PHE A 73 -13.36 32.85 -14.61
N ASP A 74 -12.83 31.93 -15.43
CA ASP A 74 -12.82 32.08 -16.90
C ASP A 74 -14.24 32.24 -17.45
N HIS A 75 -15.20 31.45 -16.95
CA HIS A 75 -16.59 31.58 -17.37
C HIS A 75 -17.17 32.96 -17.04
N VAL A 76 -16.94 33.47 -15.83
CA VAL A 76 -17.40 34.80 -15.41
C VAL A 76 -16.73 35.91 -16.23
N GLU A 77 -15.41 35.82 -16.46
CA GLU A 77 -14.68 36.75 -17.31
C GLU A 77 -15.27 36.81 -18.72
N ARG A 78 -15.53 35.65 -19.31
CA ARG A 78 -16.13 35.54 -20.65
C ARG A 78 -17.56 36.06 -20.68
N LEU A 79 -18.36 35.81 -19.64
CA LEU A 79 -19.72 36.36 -19.52
C LEU A 79 -19.74 37.90 -19.45
N MET A 80 -18.77 38.53 -18.77
CA MET A 80 -18.65 39.98 -18.71
C MET A 80 -18.33 40.62 -20.07
N GLY A 81 -17.70 39.88 -20.99
CA GLY A 81 -17.34 40.34 -22.33
C GLY A 81 -18.41 40.15 -23.41
N VAL A 82 -19.56 39.56 -23.08
CA VAL A 82 -20.63 39.25 -24.06
C VAL A 82 -21.39 40.51 -24.47
N ASN A 83 -21.53 40.71 -25.78
CA ASN A 83 -22.27 41.83 -26.38
C ASN A 83 -23.49 41.39 -27.20
N SER A 84 -23.71 40.08 -27.37
CA SER A 84 -24.85 39.53 -28.12
C SER A 84 -25.37 38.21 -27.56
N ILE A 85 -26.61 37.85 -27.92
CA ILE A 85 -27.20 36.54 -27.54
C ILE A 85 -26.40 35.38 -28.16
N SER A 86 -25.86 35.56 -29.37
CA SER A 86 -25.03 34.54 -30.02
C SER A 86 -23.74 34.27 -29.25
N GLU A 87 -23.05 35.31 -28.80
CA GLU A 87 -21.86 35.19 -27.94
C GLU A 87 -22.21 34.57 -26.58
N LEU A 88 -23.36 34.93 -25.99
CA LEU A 88 -23.84 34.31 -24.76
C LEU A 88 -24.01 32.79 -24.91
N MET A 89 -24.67 32.37 -25.98
CA MET A 89 -24.90 30.94 -26.29
C MET A 89 -23.58 30.20 -26.51
N GLU A 90 -22.59 30.82 -27.14
CA GLU A 90 -21.26 30.27 -27.32
C GLU A 90 -20.54 30.09 -25.98
N VAL A 91 -20.54 31.12 -25.12
CA VAL A 91 -19.94 31.07 -23.77
C VAL A 91 -20.60 29.97 -22.93
N GLN A 92 -21.93 29.88 -22.92
CA GLN A 92 -22.63 28.85 -22.16
C GLN A 92 -22.38 27.43 -22.70
N THR A 93 -22.42 27.25 -24.02
CA THR A 93 -22.18 25.95 -24.66
C THR A 93 -20.75 25.47 -24.46
N SER A 94 -19.78 26.37 -24.57
CA SER A 94 -18.37 26.05 -24.33
C SER A 94 -18.11 25.70 -22.87
N PHE A 95 -18.73 26.39 -21.91
CA PHE A 95 -18.66 26.04 -20.49
C PHE A 95 -19.23 24.65 -20.21
N PHE A 96 -20.39 24.30 -20.78
CA PHE A 96 -20.95 22.95 -20.63
C PHE A 96 -20.03 21.87 -21.21
N ARG A 97 -19.42 22.11 -22.38
CA ARG A 97 -18.44 21.19 -22.98
C ARG A 97 -17.22 21.02 -22.07
N GLN A 98 -16.65 22.12 -21.60
CA GLN A 98 -15.51 22.12 -20.68
C GLN A 98 -15.85 21.35 -19.40
N GLN A 99 -17.02 21.57 -18.82
CA GLN A 99 -17.47 20.88 -17.61
C GLN A 99 -17.63 19.37 -17.85
N ALA A 100 -18.15 18.95 -19.01
CA ALA A 100 -18.26 17.54 -19.36
C ALA A 100 -16.88 16.88 -19.52
N GLU A 101 -15.96 17.52 -20.25
CA GLU A 101 -14.58 17.05 -20.43
C GLU A 101 -13.85 16.94 -19.09
N MET A 102 -13.97 17.95 -18.23
CA MET A 102 -13.37 17.96 -16.90
C MET A 102 -13.94 16.85 -16.03
N ASN A 103 -15.26 16.64 -16.02
CA ASN A 103 -15.89 15.58 -15.23
C ASN A 103 -15.43 14.18 -15.67
N ILE A 104 -15.35 13.93 -16.98
CA ILE A 104 -14.86 12.65 -17.52
C ILE A 104 -13.39 12.44 -17.14
N ALA A 105 -12.56 13.47 -17.26
CA ALA A 105 -11.15 13.40 -16.89
C ALA A 105 -10.98 13.11 -15.40
N GLN A 106 -11.67 13.87 -14.53
CA GLN A 106 -11.62 13.67 -13.08
C GLN A 106 -12.13 12.29 -12.65
N ALA A 107 -13.18 11.77 -13.29
CA ALA A 107 -13.71 10.43 -13.01
C ALA A 107 -12.69 9.33 -13.35
N LYS A 108 -12.07 9.38 -14.54
CA LYS A 108 -11.00 8.46 -14.94
C LYS A 108 -9.81 8.53 -14.00
N GLU A 109 -9.46 9.73 -13.58
CA GLU A 109 -8.30 9.92 -12.71
C GLU A 109 -8.57 9.42 -11.29
N MET A 110 -9.78 9.62 -10.76
CA MET A 110 -10.19 9.04 -9.48
C MET A 110 -10.23 7.50 -9.53
N GLN A 111 -10.70 6.93 -10.65
CA GLN A 111 -10.64 5.49 -10.88
C GLN A 111 -9.20 4.99 -10.82
N ASN A 112 -8.26 5.67 -11.47
CA ASN A 112 -6.85 5.29 -11.45
C ASN A 112 -6.26 5.37 -10.04
N VAL A 113 -6.44 6.49 -9.33
CA VAL A 113 -5.94 6.66 -7.95
C VAL A 113 -6.50 5.59 -7.02
N THR A 114 -7.79 5.29 -7.11
CA THR A 114 -8.43 4.24 -6.29
C THR A 114 -7.87 2.86 -6.63
N SER A 115 -7.69 2.55 -7.93
CA SER A 115 -7.20 1.24 -8.38
C SER A 115 -5.76 1.02 -7.93
N SER A 116 -4.91 2.04 -8.06
CA SER A 116 -3.52 2.01 -7.57
C SER A 116 -3.46 1.86 -6.05
N ALA A 117 -4.29 2.59 -5.29
CA ALA A 117 -4.32 2.45 -3.84
C ALA A 117 -4.72 1.03 -3.41
N VAL A 118 -5.72 0.42 -4.07
CA VAL A 118 -6.12 -0.98 -3.82
C VAL A 118 -4.99 -1.96 -4.16
N GLU A 119 -4.29 -1.73 -5.28
CA GLU A 119 -3.16 -2.56 -5.68
C GLU A 119 -2.00 -2.48 -4.67
N GLU A 120 -1.65 -1.28 -4.21
CA GLU A 120 -0.59 -1.08 -3.21
C GLU A 120 -0.94 -1.69 -1.85
N VAL A 121 -2.18 -1.53 -1.37
CA VAL A 121 -2.61 -2.10 -0.08
C VAL A 121 -2.73 -3.63 -0.16
N SER A 122 -3.05 -4.20 -1.32
CA SER A 122 -3.19 -5.65 -1.49
C SER A 122 -1.87 -6.38 -1.80
N LYS A 123 -0.78 -5.66 -2.10
CA LYS A 123 0.55 -6.24 -2.41
C LYS A 123 1.04 -7.24 -1.34
N PRO A 124 1.08 -6.91 -0.04
CA PRO A 124 1.59 -7.83 0.98
C PRO A 124 0.82 -9.15 1.03
N ALA A 125 -0.51 -9.09 0.87
CA ALA A 125 -1.36 -10.28 0.84
C ALA A 125 -1.11 -11.14 -0.42
N ARG A 126 -0.91 -10.51 -1.59
CA ARG A 126 -0.54 -11.21 -2.82
C ARG A 126 0.83 -11.86 -2.71
N GLU A 127 1.82 -11.18 -2.18
CA GLU A 127 3.18 -11.71 -1.99
C GLU A 127 3.21 -12.90 -1.02
N ALA A 128 2.45 -12.81 0.08
CA ALA A 128 2.29 -13.92 1.02
C ALA A 128 1.61 -15.14 0.35
N PHE A 129 0.59 -14.91 -0.48
CA PHE A 129 -0.07 -15.97 -1.25
C PHE A 129 0.88 -16.62 -2.26
N THR A 130 1.64 -15.84 -3.03
CA THR A 130 2.64 -16.35 -3.98
C THR A 130 3.72 -17.16 -3.28
N LYS A 131 4.27 -16.67 -2.15
CA LYS A 131 5.23 -17.44 -1.32
C LYS A 131 4.63 -18.77 -0.86
N ALA A 132 3.36 -18.79 -0.43
CA ALA A 132 2.71 -20.01 0.04
C ALA A 132 2.54 -21.05 -1.09
N VAL A 133 2.08 -20.62 -2.26
CA VAL A 133 1.92 -21.49 -3.44
C VAL A 133 3.26 -22.06 -3.92
N ASP A 134 4.31 -21.23 -3.98
CA ASP A 134 5.65 -21.68 -4.38
C ASP A 134 6.24 -22.71 -3.40
N LYS A 135 5.94 -22.57 -2.10
CA LYS A 135 6.38 -23.52 -1.06
C LYS A 135 5.62 -24.85 -1.11
N THR A 136 4.39 -24.86 -1.63
CA THR A 136 3.59 -26.09 -1.81
C THR A 136 3.92 -26.82 -3.12
N THR A 137 4.49 -26.13 -4.10
CA THR A 137 4.78 -26.69 -5.43
C THR A 137 6.25 -27.17 -5.60
N ARG A 138 7.10 -26.96 -4.58
CA ARG A 138 8.45 -27.54 -4.45
C ARG A 138 8.47 -28.64 -3.40
#